data_AF-A0A349YHS1-F1
#
_entry.id   AF-A0A349YHS1-F1
#
_cell.length_a   1.000
_cell.length_b   1.000
_cell.length_c   1.000
_cell.angle_alpha   90.00
_cell.angle_beta   90.00
_cell.angle_gamma   90.00
#
_symmetry.space_group_name_H-M   'P 1'
#
loop_
_entity.id
_entity.type
_entity.pdbx_description
1 polymer ?
#
loop_
_entity_poly.entity_id
_entity_poly.type
_entity_poly.pdbx_seq_one_letter_code
_entity_poly.pdbx_strand_id
1 'polypeptide(L)'
;DCELVSREFSDLLDKEDFIEDSYIMEVSSQGLGRQLKKDKDFKRSIGEEVEIKLYKGVKQMRRNKEVSVKELSGFLVGYDENTITIELEDESTMELQRTDIALVRLAINF
;
A
#
# COMPACT_ATOMS: atom_id res chain seq x y z
N ASP A 1 -23.50 -33.02 -5.23
CA ASP A 1 -24.08 -31.69 -5.45
C ASP A 1 -23.22 -30.63 -4.78
N CYS A 2 -22.76 -29.68 -5.60
CA CYS A 2 -21.86 -28.60 -5.27
C CYS A 2 -22.68 -27.32 -5.03
N GLU A 3 -22.73 -26.83 -3.81
CA GLU A 3 -23.39 -25.58 -3.39
C GLU A 3 -22.49 -25.01 -2.27
N LEU A 4 -21.96 -23.80 -2.27
CA LEU A 4 -22.46 -22.50 -2.69
C LEU A 4 -21.29 -21.63 -3.17
N VAL A 5 -21.42 -21.12 -4.39
CA VAL A 5 -20.46 -20.27 -5.07
C VAL A 5 -21.06 -18.87 -5.21
N SER A 6 -20.35 -17.90 -4.62
CA SER A 6 -20.07 -16.57 -5.18
C SER A 6 -21.17 -15.50 -5.20
N ARG A 7 -20.72 -14.29 -4.87
CA ARG A 7 -21.27 -12.94 -5.14
C ARG A 7 -22.40 -12.49 -4.22
N GLU A 8 -22.03 -11.77 -3.16
CA GLU A 8 -22.78 -10.66 -2.54
C GLU A 8 -21.84 -9.93 -1.57
N PHE A 9 -20.83 -9.24 -2.11
CA PHE A 9 -20.00 -8.31 -1.31
C PHE A 9 -19.60 -7.09 -2.14
N SER A 10 -20.56 -6.56 -2.90
CA SER A 10 -20.34 -5.38 -3.76
C SER A 10 -21.36 -4.25 -3.58
N ASP A 11 -22.39 -4.37 -2.72
CA ASP A 11 -23.53 -3.44 -2.79
C ASP A 11 -24.01 -2.83 -1.46
N LEU A 12 -23.17 -2.73 -0.41
CA LEU A 12 -23.63 -2.09 0.83
C LEU A 12 -22.54 -1.33 1.60
N LEU A 13 -22.05 -0.24 1.02
CA LEU A 13 -21.26 0.74 1.77
C LEU A 13 -21.69 2.18 1.48
N ASP A 14 -23.00 2.35 1.41
CA ASP A 14 -23.67 3.64 1.29
C ASP A 14 -24.92 3.63 2.19
N LYS A 15 -24.69 3.70 3.51
CA LYS A 15 -25.66 4.23 4.48
C LYS A 15 -25.07 4.28 5.88
N GLU A 16 -25.11 5.49 6.42
CA GLU A 16 -25.18 5.80 7.85
C GLU A 16 -24.01 5.33 8.72
N ASP A 17 -23.09 6.27 8.92
CA ASP A 17 -22.66 6.79 10.23
C ASP A 17 -21.99 5.85 11.26
N PHE A 18 -21.18 6.47 12.13
CA PHE A 18 -20.44 5.87 13.26
C PHE A 18 -19.25 4.99 12.92
N ILE A 19 -18.04 5.57 12.90
CA ILE A 19 -17.02 5.14 13.87
C ILE A 19 -16.19 6.36 14.31
N GLU A 20 -16.44 6.81 15.53
CA GLU A 20 -15.64 7.76 16.31
C GLU A 20 -14.43 7.09 17.00
N ASP A 21 -13.93 5.97 16.48
CA ASP A 21 -12.75 5.29 17.03
C ASP A 21 -11.63 5.28 16.00
N SER A 22 -10.56 6.01 16.32
CA SER A 22 -9.30 5.90 15.61
C SER A 22 -8.76 4.49 15.82
N TYR A 23 -9.04 3.57 14.90
CA TYR A 23 -8.33 2.30 14.89
C TYR A 23 -6.89 2.56 14.46
N ILE A 24 -5.97 2.54 15.43
CA ILE A 24 -4.55 2.34 15.17
C ILE A 24 -4.44 0.88 14.73
N MET A 25 -4.31 0.66 13.42
CA MET A 25 -3.93 -0.64 12.91
C MET A 25 -2.45 -0.82 13.27
N GLU A 26 -2.17 -1.57 14.33
CA GLU A 26 -0.81 -1.97 14.67
C GLU A 26 -0.29 -2.94 13.62
N VAL A 27 0.40 -2.42 12.61
CA VAL A 27 1.28 -3.22 11.76
C VAL A 27 2.59 -3.42 12.51
N SER A 28 2.85 -4.65 12.93
CA SER A 28 4.04 -5.06 13.66
C SER A 28 5.31 -4.82 12.83
N SER A 29 6.08 -3.76 13.13
CA SER A 29 7.39 -3.52 12.54
C SER A 29 8.51 -4.11 13.41
N GLN A 30 8.63 -5.45 13.43
CA GLN A 30 9.76 -6.10 14.09
C GLN A 30 11.00 -6.09 13.16
N GLY A 31 11.54 -4.89 12.91
CA GLY A 31 12.85 -4.72 12.25
C GLY A 31 12.87 -3.64 11.17
N LEU A 32 13.89 -2.81 11.19
CA LEU A 32 14.17 -1.84 10.13
C LEU A 32 14.58 -2.58 8.86
N GLY A 33 13.60 -2.89 8.00
CA GLY A 33 13.84 -3.44 6.67
C GLY A 33 14.87 -2.62 5.89
N ARG A 34 15.63 -3.30 5.01
CA ARG A 34 16.68 -2.65 4.22
C ARG A 34 16.08 -1.52 3.39
N GLN A 35 16.64 -0.32 3.52
CA GLN A 35 16.25 0.83 2.71
C GLN A 35 16.71 0.66 1.27
N LEU A 36 15.80 0.87 0.32
CA LEU A 36 16.10 0.97 -1.11
C LEU A 36 16.46 2.42 -1.44
N LYS A 37 17.66 2.64 -1.99
CA LYS A 37 18.13 3.99 -2.38
C LYS A 37 18.60 4.06 -3.82
N LYS A 38 19.28 3.02 -4.31
CA LYS A 38 19.85 3.00 -5.65
C LYS A 38 18.93 2.21 -6.58
N ASP A 39 18.95 2.53 -7.87
CA ASP A 39 18.19 1.79 -8.89
C ASP A 39 18.53 0.29 -8.90
N LYS A 40 19.79 -0.06 -8.59
CA LYS A 40 20.20 -1.46 -8.44
C LYS A 40 19.47 -2.18 -7.30
N ASP A 41 19.10 -1.47 -6.25
CA ASP A 41 18.34 -2.02 -5.13
C ASP A 41 16.88 -2.26 -5.56
N PHE A 42 16.26 -1.28 -6.21
CA PHE A 42 14.90 -1.43 -6.77
C PHE A 42 14.82 -2.57 -7.78
N LYS A 43 15.77 -2.66 -8.71
CA LYS A 43 15.83 -3.75 -9.70
C LYS A 43 15.88 -5.14 -9.11
N ARG A 44 16.57 -5.29 -7.98
CA ARG A 44 16.70 -6.58 -7.27
C ARG A 44 15.48 -6.90 -6.41
N SER A 45 14.66 -5.89 -6.13
CA SER A 45 13.51 -5.98 -5.22
C SER A 45 12.19 -6.03 -6.00
N ILE A 46 12.22 -6.14 -7.33
CA ILE A 46 10.98 -6.31 -8.12
C ILE A 46 10.34 -7.65 -7.72
N GLY A 47 9.05 -7.61 -7.40
CA GLY A 47 8.28 -8.73 -6.87
C GLY A 47 8.34 -8.88 -5.35
N GLU A 48 9.16 -8.08 -4.66
CA GLU A 48 9.23 -8.06 -3.20
C GLU A 48 8.26 -7.02 -2.65
N GLU A 49 7.74 -7.28 -1.46
CA GLU A 49 6.91 -6.32 -0.74
C GLU A 49 7.77 -5.16 -0.20
N VAL A 50 7.30 -3.94 -0.40
CA VAL A 50 7.96 -2.71 0.02
C VAL A 50 7.01 -1.82 0.82
N GLU A 51 7.58 -1.16 1.82
CA GLU A 51 6.95 -0.10 2.57
C GLU A 51 7.48 1.25 2.06
N ILE A 52 6.57 2.14 1.67
CA ILE A 52 6.85 3.46 1.13
C ILE A 52 6.29 4.52 2.08
N LYS A 53 7.17 5.40 2.54
CA LYS A 53 6.80 6.60 3.30
C LYS A 53 6.92 7.82 2.41
N LEU A 54 5.90 8.67 2.45
CA LEU A 54 5.77 9.87 1.64
C LEU A 54 6.02 11.12 2.48
N TYR A 55 6.55 12.18 1.85
CA TYR A 55 6.70 13.50 2.47
C TYR A 55 5.34 14.16 2.74
N LYS A 56 4.39 13.95 1.83
CA LYS A 56 3.03 14.45 1.89
C LYS A 56 2.07 13.27 1.85
N GLY A 57 0.99 13.35 2.61
CA GLY A 57 -0.02 12.30 2.57
C GLY A 57 -0.73 12.31 1.23
N VAL A 58 -0.83 11.16 0.57
CA VAL A 58 -1.63 11.00 -0.64
C VAL A 58 -3.06 10.69 -0.26
N LYS A 59 -4.00 11.19 -1.06
CA LYS A 59 -5.42 10.89 -0.90
C LYS A 59 -5.66 9.49 -1.44
N GLN A 60 -6.00 8.56 -0.55
CA GLN A 60 -6.43 7.23 -0.93
C GLN A 60 -7.89 7.08 -0.53
N MET A 61 -8.70 6.53 -1.43
CA MET A 61 -10.08 6.20 -1.14
C MET A 61 -10.08 4.88 -0.36
N ARG A 62 -10.29 4.94 0.95
CA ARG A 62 -10.47 3.75 1.79
C ARG A 62 -11.90 3.74 2.27
N ARG A 63 -12.63 2.65 1.95
CA ARG A 63 -14.03 2.45 2.38
C ARG A 63 -14.91 3.68 2.05
N ASN A 64 -14.79 4.17 0.81
CA ASN A 64 -15.51 5.35 0.30
C ASN A 64 -15.24 6.68 1.02
N LYS A 65 -14.23 6.75 1.90
CA LYS A 65 -13.76 7.99 2.54
C LYS A 65 -12.39 8.36 1.99
N GLU A 66 -12.20 9.65 1.72
CA GLU A 66 -10.89 10.17 1.36
C GLU A 66 -10.03 10.22 2.63
N VAL A 67 -9.02 9.37 2.70
CA VAL A 67 -8.07 9.34 3.81
C VAL A 67 -6.70 9.76 3.29
N SER A 68 -6.05 10.69 4.01
CA SER A 68 -4.68 11.08 3.71
C SER A 68 -3.71 10.09 4.37
N VAL A 69 -3.07 9.25 3.56
CA VAL A 69 -2.09 8.25 4.03
C VAL A 69 -0.68 8.70 3.66
N LYS A 70 0.25 8.60 4.61
CA LYS A 70 1.67 8.93 4.41
C LYS A 70 2.56 7.69 4.28
N GLU A 71 1.99 6.52 4.53
CA GLU A 71 2.66 5.23 4.51
C GLU A 71 1.82 4.28 3.68
N LEU A 72 2.46 3.54 2.79
CA LEU A 72 1.87 2.60 1.85
C LEU A 72 2.70 1.32 1.87
N SER A 73 2.03 0.18 1.78
CA SER A 73 2.65 -1.14 1.62
C SER A 73 2.14 -1.78 0.33
N GLY A 74 3.02 -2.48 -0.39
CA GLY A 74 2.65 -3.19 -1.61
C GLY A 74 3.86 -3.82 -2.29
N PHE A 75 3.64 -4.61 -3.34
CA PHE A 75 4.68 -5.27 -4.10
C PHE A 75 5.31 -4.33 -5.11
N LEU A 76 6.64 -4.26 -5.13
CA LEU A 76 7.35 -3.45 -6.13
C LEU A 76 7.24 -4.13 -7.50
N VAL A 77 6.42 -3.60 -8.39
CA VAL A 77 6.24 -4.15 -9.75
C VAL A 77 7.10 -3.43 -10.79
N GLY A 78 7.48 -2.18 -10.52
CA GLY A 78 8.27 -1.39 -11.44
C GLY A 78 8.93 -0.17 -10.81
N TYR A 79 9.97 0.33 -11.47
CA TYR A 79 10.57 1.62 -11.14
C TYR A 79 11.11 2.27 -12.42
N ASP A 80 11.06 3.60 -12.45
CA ASP A 80 11.63 4.45 -13.48
C ASP A 80 12.61 5.46 -12.83
N GLU A 81 13.23 6.33 -13.63
CA GLU A 81 14.08 7.41 -13.15
C GLU A 81 13.32 8.32 -12.17
N ASN A 82 12.04 8.57 -12.45
CA ASN A 82 11.21 9.51 -11.71
C ASN A 82 10.11 8.86 -10.86
N THR A 83 9.66 7.65 -11.19
CA THR A 83 8.49 7.03 -10.57
C THR A 83 8.78 5.64 -10.01
N ILE A 84 7.95 5.20 -9.07
CA ILE A 84 7.94 3.85 -8.53
C ILE A 84 6.52 3.33 -8.63
N THR A 85 6.36 2.12 -9.14
CA THR A 85 5.07 1.45 -9.29
C THR A 85 4.99 0.31 -8.29
N ILE A 86 3.96 0.36 -7.45
CA ILE A 86 3.64 -0.71 -6.51
C ILE A 86 2.27 -1.31 -6.82
N GLU A 87 2.12 -2.60 -6.56
CA GLU A 87 0.85 -3.31 -6.55
C GLU A 87 0.39 -3.45 -5.10
N LEU A 88 -0.79 -2.91 -4.81
CA LEU A 88 -1.41 -2.95 -3.49
C LEU A 88 -2.13 -4.31 -3.29
N GLU A 89 -2.49 -4.64 -2.04
CA GLU A 89 -3.18 -5.90 -1.71
C GLU A 89 -4.53 -6.08 -2.44
N ASP A 90 -5.14 -5.00 -2.93
CA ASP A 90 -6.39 -5.01 -3.70
C ASP A 90 -6.17 -5.23 -5.21
N GLU A 91 -5.00 -5.75 -5.60
CA GLU A 91 -4.54 -5.95 -7.00
C GLU A 91 -4.48 -4.64 -7.81
N SER A 92 -4.61 -3.48 -7.16
CA SER A 92 -4.52 -2.19 -7.82
C SER A 92 -3.06 -1.73 -7.91
N THR A 93 -2.67 -1.23 -9.09
CA THR A 93 -1.34 -0.66 -9.29
C THR A 93 -1.36 0.84 -9.02
N MET A 94 -0.45 1.30 -8.17
CA MET A 94 -0.27 2.72 -7.84
C MET A 94 1.11 3.20 -8.28
N GLU A 95 1.14 4.30 -9.02
CA GLU A 95 2.38 4.99 -9.40
C GLU A 95 2.64 6.17 -8.46
N LEU A 96 3.86 6.25 -7.94
CA LEU A 96 4.30 7.27 -6.99
C LEU A 96 5.54 7.99 -7.52
N GLN A 97 5.56 9.31 -7.43
CA GLN A 97 6.72 10.12 -7.80
C GLN A 97 7.82 9.97 -6.75
N ARG A 98 9.06 9.70 -7.17
CA ARG A 98 10.23 9.58 -6.29
C ARG A 98 10.49 10.84 -5.46
N THR A 99 10.09 12.01 -5.97
CA THR A 99 10.17 13.28 -5.25
C THR A 99 9.23 13.39 -4.05
N ASP A 100 8.09 12.68 -4.11
CA ASP A 100 7.11 12.67 -3.03
C ASP A 100 7.41 11.58 -1.99
N ILE A 101 8.34 10.68 -2.30
CA ILE A 101 8.76 9.56 -1.45
C ILE A 101 9.91 10.00 -0.54
N ALA A 102 9.68 9.91 0.77
CA ALA A 102 10.68 10.14 1.78
C ALA A 102 11.60 8.92 1.98
N LEU A 103 11.04 7.71 1.84
CA LEU A 103 11.71 6.48 2.19
C LEU A 103 11.02 5.28 1.53
N VAL A 104 11.82 4.35 1.01
CA VAL A 104 11.34 3.02 0.60
C VAL A 104 12.16 1.96 1.33
N ARG A 105 11.50 0.93 1.87
CA ARG A 105 12.14 -0.20 2.55
C ARG A 105 11.50 -1.50 2.08
N LEU A 106 12.26 -2.59 2.11
CA LEU A 106 11.69 -3.93 1.98
C LEU A 106 10.85 -4.22 3.23
N ALA A 107 9.62 -4.70 3.02
CA ALA A 107 8.82 -5.29 4.09
C ALA A 107 9.42 -6.66 4.43
N ILE A 108 9.45 -6.99 5.72
CA ILE A 108 9.90 -8.31 6.18
C ILE A 108 8.66 -9.05 6.65
N ASN A 109 8.22 -10.01 5.85
CA ASN A 109 7.16 -10.94 6.25
C ASN A 109 7.80 -12.13 6.98
N PHE A 110 7.27 -12.45 8.16
CA PHE A 110 7.66 -13.62 8.96
C PHE A 110 6.63 -14.73 8.83
#